data_AF-A0AAU4BFM3-F1
#
_entry.id   AF-A0AAU4BFM3-F1
#
_cell.length_a   1.000
_cell.length_b   1.000
_cell.length_c   1.000
_cell.angle_alpha   90.00
_cell.angle_beta   90.00
_cell.angle_gamma   90.00
#
_symmetry.space_group_name_H-M   'P 1'
#
loop_
_entity.id
_entity.type
_entity.pdbx_description
1 polymer ?
#
loop_
_entity_poly.entity_id
_entity_poly.type
_entity_poly.pdbx_seq_one_letter_code
_entity_poly.pdbx_strand_id
1 'polypeptide(L)'
;MPCTADELLIVSVDQKGIGMRPEALRPAAAKAKHTFRTRLAAGEKPARKRVATLGAVYEAAPALRRPHDAIAVPGGRHGRTWPRPGQRARRKWLSGSVITEPDEVIAQVFDHAESRDLTHART
;
A
#
# COMPACT_ATOMS: atom_id res chain seq x y z
N MET A 1 17.95 18.56 6.64
CA MET A 1 17.28 19.87 6.54
C MET A 1 15.82 19.70 6.89
N PRO A 2 15.21 20.62 7.66
CA PRO A 2 13.76 20.63 7.85
C PRO A 2 13.09 20.76 6.46
N CYS A 3 12.00 20.02 6.27
CA CYS A 3 11.28 19.98 5.00
C CYS A 3 10.56 21.30 4.75
N THR A 4 10.57 21.79 3.51
CA THR A 4 9.86 23.02 3.13
C THR A 4 8.38 22.73 2.86
N ALA A 5 7.52 23.75 2.98
CA ALA A 5 6.07 23.65 2.71
C ALA A 5 5.75 23.22 1.26
N ASP A 6 6.73 23.31 0.35
CA ASP A 6 6.57 22.98 -1.07
C ASP A 6 6.65 21.48 -1.38
N GLU A 7 7.12 20.64 -0.43
CA GLU A 7 7.16 19.19 -0.60
C GLU A 7 5.98 18.51 0.09
N LEU A 8 5.23 17.70 -0.66
CA LEU A 8 4.09 16.95 -0.14
C LEU A 8 4.56 15.85 0.80
N LEU A 9 3.90 15.69 1.93
CA LEU A 9 3.98 14.49 2.75
C LEU A 9 2.90 13.51 2.29
N ILE A 10 3.32 12.41 1.68
CA ILE A 10 2.40 11.42 1.12
C ILE A 10 2.33 10.22 2.06
N VAL A 11 1.10 9.87 2.43
CA VAL A 11 0.75 8.70 3.22
C VAL A 11 0.03 7.71 2.33
N SER A 12 0.43 6.44 2.38
CA SER A 12 -0.23 5.36 1.66
C SER A 12 -0.30 4.12 2.53
N VAL A 13 -1.46 3.49 2.55
CA VAL A 13 -1.68 2.19 3.18
C VAL A 13 -2.33 1.27 2.17
N ASP A 14 -1.81 0.05 2.03
CA ASP A 14 -2.36 -0.98 1.16
C ASP A 14 -2.49 -2.32 1.92
N GLN A 15 -3.47 -3.12 1.50
CA GLN A 15 -3.78 -4.40 2.12
C GLN A 15 -3.96 -5.50 1.09
N LYS A 16 -3.27 -6.62 1.31
CA LYS A 16 -3.37 -7.79 0.43
C LYS A 16 -3.60 -9.06 1.22
N GLY A 17 -4.63 -9.81 0.84
CA GLY A 17 -4.79 -11.20 1.26
C GLY A 17 -3.72 -12.10 0.64
N ILE A 18 -2.66 -12.40 1.40
CA ILE A 18 -1.55 -13.27 0.98
C ILE A 18 -1.79 -14.71 1.43
N GLY A 19 -1.41 -15.68 0.58
CA GLY A 19 -1.37 -17.09 0.97
C GLY A 19 -0.19 -17.36 1.91
N MET A 20 -0.46 -18.04 3.02
CA MET A 20 0.55 -18.41 4.01
C MET A 20 1.12 -19.78 3.74
N ARG A 21 2.39 -19.95 4.12
CA ARG A 21 3.00 -21.28 4.23
C ARG A 21 2.33 -22.09 5.34
N PRO A 22 2.27 -23.43 5.24
CA PRO A 22 1.62 -24.28 6.23
C PRO A 22 2.07 -24.02 7.68
N GLU A 23 3.36 -23.77 7.90
CA GLU A 23 3.97 -23.49 9.20
C GLU A 23 3.59 -22.13 9.81
N ALA A 24 3.07 -21.20 9.00
CA ALA A 24 2.71 -19.84 9.41
C ALA A 24 1.19 -19.61 9.49
N LEU A 25 0.40 -20.68 9.37
CA LEU A 25 -1.05 -20.62 9.52
C LEU A 25 -1.45 -20.25 10.94
N ARG A 26 -2.63 -19.63 11.10
CA ARG A 26 -3.23 -19.45 12.44
C ARG A 26 -3.55 -20.84 13.00
N PRO A 27 -3.45 -21.08 14.33
CA PRO A 27 -3.70 -22.40 14.92
C PRO A 27 -5.04 -23.03 14.53
N ALA A 28 -6.10 -22.22 14.45
CA ALA A 28 -7.42 -22.67 14.00
C ALA A 28 -7.43 -23.13 12.53
N ALA A 29 -6.68 -22.45 11.64
CA ALA A 29 -6.56 -22.82 10.24
C ALA A 29 -5.65 -24.04 10.02
N ALA A 30 -4.59 -24.18 10.81
CA ALA A 30 -3.69 -25.34 10.75
C ALA A 30 -4.39 -26.65 11.15
N LYS A 31 -5.36 -26.58 12.07
CA LYS A 31 -6.15 -27.73 12.53
C LYS A 31 -7.39 -28.01 11.68
N ALA A 32 -7.70 -27.15 10.71
CA ALA A 32 -8.89 -27.29 9.88
C ALA A 32 -8.78 -28.56 9.03
N LYS A 33 -9.74 -29.48 9.19
CA LYS A 33 -9.89 -30.65 8.34
C LYS A 33 -10.82 -30.31 7.18
N HIS A 34 -10.37 -30.56 5.96
CA HIS A 34 -11.21 -30.43 4.78
C HIS A 34 -12.26 -31.55 4.75
N THR A 35 -13.52 -31.18 4.49
CA THR A 35 -14.61 -32.15 4.37
C THR A 35 -14.46 -33.02 3.12
N PHE A 36 -13.95 -32.45 2.03
CA PHE A 36 -13.71 -33.16 0.78
C PHE A 36 -12.24 -33.04 0.34
N ARG A 37 -11.75 -34.05 -0.38
CA ARG A 37 -10.33 -34.11 -0.83
C ARG A 37 -9.97 -33.11 -1.92
N THR A 38 -10.88 -32.84 -2.85
CA THR A 38 -10.57 -32.10 -4.09
C THR A 38 -11.33 -30.78 -4.24
N ARG A 39 -12.27 -30.49 -3.33
CA ARG A 39 -13.09 -29.27 -3.34
C ARG A 39 -13.38 -28.81 -1.93
N LEU A 40 -13.76 -27.55 -1.78
CA LEU A 40 -14.26 -27.00 -0.53
C LEU A 40 -15.75 -27.32 -0.38
N ALA A 41 -16.20 -27.58 0.85
CA ALA A 41 -17.63 -27.59 1.14
C ALA A 41 -18.22 -26.18 1.00
N ALA A 42 -19.55 -26.09 0.88
CA ALA A 42 -20.22 -24.79 0.81
C ALA A 42 -19.91 -23.97 2.09
N GLY A 43 -19.44 -22.73 1.90
CA GLY A 43 -19.02 -21.86 3.00
C GLY A 43 -17.66 -22.17 3.61
N GLU A 44 -17.02 -23.28 3.22
CA GLU A 44 -15.68 -23.63 3.67
C GLU A 44 -14.67 -22.69 2.98
N LYS A 45 -14.05 -21.80 3.76
CA LYS A 45 -12.97 -20.95 3.26
C LYS A 45 -11.69 -21.77 3.24
N PRO A 46 -10.82 -21.60 2.22
CA PRO A 46 -9.55 -22.32 2.15
C PRO A 46 -8.55 -21.94 3.27
N ALA A 47 -8.92 -21.06 4.22
CA ALA A 47 -8.28 -20.65 5.49
C ALA A 47 -6.78 -20.33 5.48
N ARG A 48 -6.12 -20.34 4.32
CA ARG A 48 -4.68 -20.16 4.20
C ARG A 48 -4.25 -18.72 3.99
N LYS A 49 -5.16 -17.75 4.01
CA LYS A 49 -4.82 -16.35 3.75
C LYS A 49 -4.72 -15.52 5.03
N ARG A 50 -3.74 -14.61 5.07
CA ARG A 50 -3.68 -13.50 6.03
C ARG A 50 -3.69 -12.19 5.28
N VAL A 51 -4.14 -11.13 5.93
CA VAL A 51 -4.03 -9.77 5.39
C VAL A 51 -2.62 -9.29 5.71
N ALA A 52 -1.81 -9.06 4.67
CA ALA A 52 -0.62 -8.24 4.77
C ALA A 52 -1.06 -6.78 4.70
N THR A 53 -0.71 -5.99 5.70
CA THR A 53 -0.94 -4.55 5.72
C THR A 53 0.40 -3.85 5.58
N LEU A 54 0.53 -2.97 4.59
CA LEU A 54 1.73 -2.18 4.35
C LEU A 54 1.38 -0.70 4.46
N GLY A 55 2.29 0.05 5.07
CA GLY A 55 2.21 1.49 5.24
C GLY A 55 3.47 2.16 4.70
N ALA A 56 3.31 3.31 4.05
CA ALA A 56 4.41 4.10 3.53
C ALA A 56 4.18 5.58 3.82
N VAL A 57 5.24 6.25 4.29
CA VAL A 57 5.31 7.70 4.45
C VAL A 57 6.51 8.20 3.68
N TYR A 58 6.31 9.08 2.71
CA TYR A 58 7.38 9.61 1.88
C TYR A 58 7.10 11.03 1.46
N GLU A 59 8.15 11.71 1.03
CA GLU A 59 8.02 13.07 0.49
C GLU A 59 8.19 13.06 -1.01
N ALA A 60 7.44 13.92 -1.69
CA ALA A 60 7.64 14.14 -3.11
C ALA A 60 7.27 15.58 -3.48
N ALA A 61 8.11 16.19 -4.32
CA ALA A 61 7.72 17.43 -4.99
C ALA A 61 6.46 17.18 -5.84
N PRO A 62 5.50 18.13 -5.88
CA PRO A 62 4.38 18.09 -6.81
C PRO A 62 4.86 17.93 -8.26
N ALA A 63 4.22 17.04 -9.02
CA ALA A 63 4.44 16.95 -10.46
C ALA A 63 3.23 17.51 -11.20
N LEU A 64 3.32 18.76 -11.62
CA LEU A 64 2.29 19.43 -12.41
C LEU A 64 2.08 18.69 -13.74
N ARG A 65 0.87 18.14 -13.93
CA ARG A 65 0.47 17.43 -15.16
C ARG A 65 -0.46 18.30 -15.99
N ARG A 66 -0.33 18.22 -17.31
CA ARG A 66 -1.32 18.73 -18.27
C ARG A 66 -2.29 17.60 -18.64
N PRO A 67 -3.50 17.91 -19.13
CA PRO A 67 -4.48 16.87 -19.49
C PRO A 67 -3.93 15.78 -20.43
N HIS A 68 -3.07 16.17 -21.38
CA HIS A 68 -2.41 15.24 -22.31
C HIS A 68 -1.35 14.33 -21.68
N ASP A 69 -0.93 14.59 -20.44
CA ASP A 69 -0.01 13.70 -19.69
C ASP A 69 -0.76 12.52 -19.04
N ALA A 70 -2.10 12.56 -18.96
CA ALA A 70 -2.91 11.53 -18.32
C ALA A 70 -3.94 10.89 -19.26
N ILE A 71 -4.46 11.66 -20.23
CA ILE A 71 -5.48 11.20 -21.16
C ILE A 71 -4.82 10.76 -22.46
N ALA A 72 -4.97 9.48 -22.79
CA ALA A 72 -4.64 8.97 -24.11
C ALA A 72 -5.76 9.37 -25.09
N VAL A 73 -5.42 10.15 -26.12
CA VAL A 73 -6.39 10.51 -27.18
C VAL A 73 -6.57 9.32 -28.12
N PRO A 74 -7.79 8.79 -28.32
CA PRO A 74 -8.05 7.72 -29.28
C PRO A 74 -7.63 8.14 -30.70
N GLY A 75 -6.85 7.31 -31.40
CA GLY A 75 -6.30 7.64 -32.73
C GLY A 75 -5.13 8.64 -32.71
N GLY A 76 -4.69 9.06 -31.53
CA GLY A 76 -3.54 9.94 -31.35
C GLY A 76 -2.21 9.23 -31.61
N ARG A 77 -1.14 10.04 -31.68
CA ARG A 77 0.24 9.57 -31.80
C ARG A 77 0.74 8.94 -30.50
N HIS A 78 0.19 7.77 -30.15
CA HIS A 78 0.69 6.94 -29.07
C HIS A 78 2.19 6.66 -29.28
N GLY A 79 3.01 6.88 -28.26
CA GLY A 79 4.45 6.56 -28.30
C GLY A 79 5.37 7.58 -28.97
N ARG A 80 4.89 8.72 -29.51
CA ARG A 80 5.78 9.77 -30.07
C ARG A 80 6.23 10.83 -29.07
N THR A 81 5.74 10.79 -27.84
CA THR A 81 6.13 11.71 -26.77
C THR A 81 6.61 10.94 -25.56
N TRP A 82 7.76 11.37 -25.02
CA TRP A 82 8.25 10.87 -23.75
C TRP A 82 7.28 11.29 -22.64
N PRO A 83 6.84 10.36 -21.78
CA PRO A 83 6.04 10.70 -20.61
C PRO A 83 6.79 11.72 -19.78
N ARG A 84 6.10 12.76 -19.30
CA ARG A 84 6.72 13.67 -18.35
C ARG A 84 7.15 12.89 -17.10
N PRO A 85 8.34 13.19 -16.54
CA PRO A 85 8.76 12.58 -15.29
C PRO A 85 7.70 12.78 -14.21
N GLY A 86 7.28 11.68 -13.60
CA GLY A 86 6.36 11.71 -12.47
C GLY A 86 7.06 12.16 -11.18
N GLN A 87 6.28 12.19 -10.10
CA GLN A 87 6.79 12.46 -8.76
C GLN A 87 7.84 11.42 -8.37
N ARG A 88 8.92 11.88 -7.73
CA ARG A 88 9.97 11.01 -7.18
C ARG A 88 9.87 10.99 -5.67
N ALA A 89 9.54 9.83 -5.12
CA ALA A 89 9.48 9.61 -3.69
C ALA A 89 10.88 9.66 -3.05
N ARG A 90 11.05 10.53 -2.06
CA ARG A 90 12.25 10.74 -1.25
C ARG A 90 11.94 10.43 0.22
N ARG A 91 13.00 10.24 1.02
CA ARG A 91 12.92 10.06 2.49
C ARG A 91 11.83 9.06 2.92
N LYS A 92 11.80 7.91 2.22
CA LYS A 92 10.78 6.89 2.39
C LYS A 92 10.93 6.23 3.75
N TRP A 93 9.81 6.05 4.44
CA TRP A 93 9.67 5.16 5.57
C TRP A 93 8.57 4.16 5.24
N LEU A 94 8.79 2.90 5.62
CA LEU A 94 7.92 1.78 5.30
C LEU A 94 7.69 0.99 6.58
N SER A 95 6.43 0.63 6.85
CA SER A 95 6.04 -0.36 7.87
C SER A 95 5.17 -1.41 7.21
N GLY A 96 5.17 -2.62 7.76
CA GLY A 96 4.41 -3.71 7.20
C GLY A 96 4.30 -4.89 8.14
N SER A 97 3.11 -5.50 8.19
CA SER A 97 2.89 -6.68 9.00
C SER A 97 1.87 -7.64 8.39
N VAL A 98 2.07 -8.91 8.70
CA VAL A 98 1.17 -10.04 8.39
C VAL A 98 0.66 -10.72 9.67
N ILE A 99 1.08 -10.20 10.82
CA ILE A 99 0.80 -10.76 12.16
C ILE A 99 -0.01 -9.74 12.96
N THR A 100 0.49 -8.51 13.02
CA THR A 100 -0.13 -7.37 13.68
C THR A 100 -1.48 -7.05 13.04
N GLU A 101 -2.43 -6.62 13.86
CA GLU A 101 -3.71 -6.15 13.36
C GLU A 101 -3.53 -4.88 12.51
N PRO A 102 -4.39 -4.65 11.49
CA PRO A 102 -4.15 -3.57 10.55
C PRO A 102 -4.26 -2.16 11.13
N ASP A 103 -5.10 -1.98 12.13
CA ASP A 103 -5.27 -0.72 12.87
C ASP A 103 -3.97 -0.26 13.53
N GLU A 104 -3.20 -1.17 14.12
CA GLU A 104 -1.88 -0.85 14.68
C GLU A 104 -0.88 -0.41 13.61
N VAL A 105 -0.87 -1.06 12.43
CA VAL A 105 0.02 -0.65 11.32
C VAL A 105 -0.39 0.72 10.81
N ILE A 106 -1.69 0.99 10.69
CA ILE A 106 -2.23 2.29 10.28
C ILE A 106 -1.87 3.37 11.32
N ALA A 107 -1.99 3.08 12.62
CA ALA A 107 -1.62 4.01 13.68
C ALA A 107 -0.13 4.40 13.58
N GLN A 108 0.78 3.43 13.41
CA GLN A 108 2.21 3.72 13.22
C GLN A 108 2.49 4.63 12.02
N VAL A 109 1.72 4.47 10.93
CA VAL A 109 1.85 5.31 9.74
C VAL A 109 1.47 6.76 10.06
N PHE A 110 0.37 6.96 10.78
CA PHE A 110 -0.05 8.30 11.21
C PHE A 110 0.89 8.90 12.24
N ASP A 111 1.34 8.15 13.24
CA ASP A 111 2.33 8.61 14.23
C ASP A 111 3.63 9.07 13.56
N HIS A 112 4.09 8.31 12.55
CA HIS A 112 5.28 8.67 11.81
C HIS A 112 5.05 9.89 10.90
N ALA A 113 3.87 10.03 10.29
CA ALA A 113 3.50 11.20 9.52
C ALA A 113 3.44 12.46 10.41
N GLU A 114 2.80 12.37 11.57
CA GLU A 114 2.72 13.42 12.59
C GLU A 114 4.11 13.88 13.04
N SER A 115 5.00 12.92 13.33
CA SER A 115 6.39 13.22 13.72
C SER A 115 7.17 14.01 12.65
N ARG A 116 6.74 13.93 11.38
CA ARG A 116 7.37 14.65 10.27
C ARG A 116 6.76 16.03 10.03
N ASP A 117 5.52 16.26 10.43
CA ASP A 117 4.80 17.51 10.17
C ASP A 117 3.82 17.85 11.30
N LEU A 118 4.35 18.15 12.50
CA LEU A 118 3.56 18.48 13.69
C LEU A 118 2.60 19.66 13.53
N THR A 119 2.87 20.55 12.57
CA THR A 119 2.06 21.75 12.32
C THR A 119 1.07 21.56 11.17
N HIS A 120 1.04 20.38 10.54
CA HIS A 120 0.24 20.07 9.34
C HIS A 120 0.34 21.16 8.26
N ALA A 121 1.55 21.67 8.04
CA ALA A 121 1.77 22.80 7.14
C ALA A 121 1.84 22.38 5.66
N ARG A 122 1.79 21.08 5.39
CA ARG A 122 1.91 20.50 4.04
C ARG A 122 0.54 20.02 3.57
N THR A 123 -0.02 20.70 2.57
CA THR A 123 -1.33 20.40 1.96
C THR A 123 -1.24 20.27 0.45
#